data_AF-A0AAE4NTT0-F1
#
_entry.id   AF-A0AAE4NTT0-F1
#
_cell.length_a   1.000
_cell.length_b   1.000
_cell.length_c   1.000
_cell.angle_alpha   90.00
_cell.angle_beta   90.00
_cell.angle_gamma   90.00
#
_symmetry.space_group_name_H-M   'P 1'
#
loop_
_entity.id
_entity.type
_entity.pdbx_description
1 polymer ?
#
loop_
_entity_poly.entity_id
_entity_poly.type
_entity_poly.pdbx_seq_one_letter_code
_entity_poly.pdbx_strand_id
1 'polypeptide(L)'
;MGLFSELIDRKFRNMAERRYRDILEEYREFFLSEEEMVIPEINSILLVLDRYSEKPEKEVYETISAYPHAEVCVIYTIDETVARLISATLGEEEARKFREVEREQGEKLLKEVEASLKEFGFVVKSRLLFGDKGEVVINREDKYDLFVVSRKYGGETSKTSPVSPLVIKIVQHVEKPIMMY
;
A
#
# COMPACT_ATOMS: atom_id res chain seq x y z
N MET A 1 -17.98 24.93 -8.54
CA MET A 1 -19.42 24.72 -8.85
C MET A 1 -19.93 25.29 -10.19
N GLY A 2 -19.17 26.09 -10.95
CA GLY A 2 -19.71 26.76 -12.17
C GLY A 2 -19.76 25.87 -13.42
N LEU A 3 -18.65 25.21 -13.76
CA LEU A 3 -18.49 24.54 -15.06
C LEU A 3 -19.37 23.30 -15.26
N PHE A 4 -19.57 22.50 -14.21
CA PHE A 4 -20.33 21.24 -14.31
C PHE A 4 -21.85 21.47 -14.30
N SER A 5 -22.31 22.39 -13.45
CA SER A 5 -23.70 22.87 -13.46
C SER A 5 -24.05 23.42 -14.84
N GLU A 6 -23.16 24.25 -15.42
CA GLU A 6 -23.38 24.82 -16.74
C GLU A 6 -23.42 23.77 -17.86
N LEU A 7 -22.62 22.70 -17.78
CA LEU A 7 -22.63 21.60 -18.77
C LEU A 7 -23.92 20.77 -18.70
N ILE A 8 -24.39 20.45 -17.49
CA ILE A 8 -25.65 19.73 -17.27
C ILE A 8 -26.83 20.62 -17.67
N ASP A 9 -26.87 21.87 -17.22
CA ASP A 9 -27.92 22.84 -17.56
C ASP A 9 -27.96 23.10 -19.07
N ARG A 10 -26.82 23.09 -19.77
CA ARG A 10 -26.78 23.23 -21.23
C ARG A 10 -27.33 22.01 -21.94
N LYS A 11 -27.06 20.79 -21.47
CA LYS A 11 -27.47 19.54 -22.12
C LYS A 11 -28.94 19.19 -21.87
N PHE A 12 -29.50 19.60 -20.73
CA PHE A 12 -30.84 19.20 -20.27
C PHE A 12 -31.83 20.38 -20.12
N ARG A 13 -31.46 21.57 -20.61
CA ARG A 13 -32.20 22.85 -20.51
C ARG A 13 -33.71 22.77 -20.78
N ASN A 14 -34.16 21.84 -21.62
CA ASN A 14 -35.55 21.76 -22.08
C ASN A 14 -36.32 20.52 -21.57
N MET A 15 -35.72 19.66 -20.75
CA MET A 15 -36.33 18.35 -20.44
C MET A 15 -36.92 18.24 -19.03
N ALA A 16 -36.34 18.87 -17.99
CA ALA A 16 -36.85 18.76 -16.62
C ALA A 16 -36.16 19.71 -15.62
N GLU A 17 -36.15 21.03 -15.86
CA GLU A 17 -35.40 21.99 -15.01
C GLU A 17 -35.68 21.87 -13.50
N ARG A 18 -36.93 21.69 -13.07
CA ARG A 18 -37.27 21.55 -11.65
C ARG A 18 -36.83 20.21 -11.07
N ARG A 19 -37.22 19.12 -11.72
CA ARG A 19 -36.97 17.75 -11.22
C ARG A 19 -35.47 17.43 -11.14
N TYR A 20 -34.65 17.97 -12.05
CA TYR A 20 -33.22 17.76 -12.03
C TYR A 20 -32.52 18.63 -10.98
N ARG A 21 -33.01 19.86 -10.75
CA ARG A 21 -32.52 20.73 -9.69
C ARG A 21 -32.83 20.15 -8.32
N ASP A 22 -34.03 19.61 -8.15
CA ASP A 22 -34.45 18.90 -6.93
C ASP A 22 -33.54 17.68 -6.69
N ILE A 23 -33.22 16.89 -7.73
CA ILE A 23 -32.25 15.78 -7.65
C ILE A 23 -30.83 16.28 -7.34
N LEU A 24 -30.36 17.37 -7.93
CA LEU A 24 -29.03 17.89 -7.65
C LEU A 24 -28.89 18.43 -6.23
N GLU A 25 -29.95 19.03 -5.67
CA GLU A 25 -30.00 19.46 -4.27
C GLU A 25 -30.09 18.26 -3.32
N GLU A 26 -30.96 17.29 -3.62
CA GLU A 26 -31.21 16.11 -2.79
C GLU A 26 -30.01 15.14 -2.79
N TYR A 27 -29.24 15.08 -3.88
CA TYR A 27 -28.08 14.20 -4.02
C TYR A 27 -26.74 14.93 -3.99
N ARG A 28 -26.71 16.19 -3.54
CA ARG A 28 -25.49 17.01 -3.51
C ARG A 28 -24.34 16.35 -2.74
N GLU A 29 -24.68 15.60 -1.69
CA GLU A 29 -23.73 14.87 -0.84
C GLU A 29 -23.14 13.62 -1.52
N PHE A 30 -23.70 13.16 -2.65
CA PHE A 30 -23.18 12.03 -3.43
C PHE A 30 -22.27 12.47 -4.59
N PHE A 31 -22.20 13.78 -4.88
CA PHE A 31 -21.27 14.31 -5.84
C PHE A 31 -19.93 14.58 -5.16
N LEU A 32 -18.87 13.95 -5.68
CA LEU A 32 -17.50 14.25 -5.29
C LEU A 32 -17.26 15.76 -5.45
N SER A 33 -16.74 16.39 -4.39
CA SER A 33 -16.23 17.76 -4.43
C SER A 33 -15.11 17.91 -5.46
N GLU A 34 -14.80 19.13 -5.89
CA GLU A 34 -13.71 19.39 -6.84
C GLU A 34 -12.35 18.87 -6.33
N GLU A 35 -12.18 18.77 -5.01
CA GLU A 35 -11.01 18.16 -4.34
C GLU A 35 -11.03 16.62 -4.42
N GLU A 36 -12.20 16.01 -4.31
CA GLU A 36 -12.41 14.55 -4.46
C GLU A 36 -12.40 14.07 -5.92
N MET A 37 -12.44 14.99 -6.90
CA MET A 37 -12.32 14.68 -8.33
C MET A 37 -10.88 14.47 -8.80
N VAL A 38 -9.88 14.70 -7.94
CA VAL A 38 -8.47 14.39 -8.26
C VAL A 38 -8.25 12.89 -8.04
N ILE A 39 -8.48 12.09 -9.09
CA ILE A 39 -8.06 10.69 -9.08
C ILE A 39 -6.53 10.68 -8.94
N PRO A 40 -5.97 10.09 -7.87
CA PRO A 40 -4.53 10.08 -7.70
C PRO A 40 -3.87 9.30 -8.84
N GLU A 41 -2.96 9.95 -9.56
CA GLU A 41 -2.15 9.30 -10.59
C GLU A 41 -1.10 8.42 -9.92
N ILE A 42 -1.36 7.11 -9.86
CA ILE A 42 -0.43 6.14 -9.30
C ILE A 42 0.52 5.66 -10.40
N ASN A 43 1.78 6.11 -10.33
CA ASN A 43 2.85 5.69 -11.25
C ASN A 43 3.89 4.80 -10.56
N SER A 44 3.86 4.72 -9.24
CA SER A 44 4.83 3.98 -8.44
C SER A 44 4.17 3.37 -7.20
N ILE A 45 4.40 2.07 -6.99
CA ILE A 45 3.81 1.29 -5.90
C ILE A 45 4.93 0.69 -5.07
N LEU A 46 4.87 0.87 -3.75
CA LEU A 46 5.74 0.17 -2.81
C LEU A 46 4.97 -0.94 -2.11
N LEU A 47 5.34 -2.20 -2.37
CA LEU A 47 4.86 -3.36 -1.64
C LEU A 47 5.88 -3.77 -0.59
N VAL A 48 5.49 -3.78 0.68
CA VAL A 48 6.39 -4.07 1.81
C VAL A 48 6.09 -5.41 2.45
N LEU A 49 7.14 -6.17 2.69
CA LEU A 49 7.12 -7.53 3.23
C LEU A 49 8.11 -7.66 4.39
N ASP A 50 7.78 -8.53 5.33
CA ASP A 50 8.70 -9.05 6.33
C ASP A 50 8.34 -10.50 6.67
N ARG A 51 8.95 -11.05 7.72
CA ARG A 51 8.66 -12.41 8.22
C ARG A 51 7.22 -12.66 8.66
N TYR A 52 6.45 -11.60 8.94
CA TYR A 52 5.06 -11.70 9.38
C TYR A 52 4.07 -11.43 8.24
N SER A 53 4.52 -10.78 7.17
CA SER A 53 3.74 -10.61 5.96
C SER A 53 3.43 -11.94 5.30
N GLU A 54 2.16 -12.12 5.00
CA GLU A 54 1.71 -13.19 4.12
C GLU A 54 1.92 -12.77 2.66
N LYS A 55 2.08 -13.77 1.78
CA LYS A 55 2.06 -13.53 0.33
C LYS A 55 0.73 -12.85 -0.02
N PRO A 56 0.72 -11.71 -0.73
CA PRO A 56 -0.51 -11.10 -1.18
C PRO A 56 -1.35 -12.09 -2.01
N GLU A 57 -2.66 -12.12 -1.71
CA GLU A 57 -3.64 -12.91 -2.46
C GLU A 57 -3.88 -12.31 -3.85
N LYS A 58 -4.56 -13.06 -4.72
CA LYS A 58 -4.76 -12.69 -6.11
C LYS A 58 -5.51 -11.36 -6.24
N GLU A 59 -6.48 -11.15 -5.35
CA GLU A 59 -7.32 -9.97 -5.23
C GLU A 59 -6.48 -8.71 -5.01
N VAL A 60 -5.35 -8.81 -4.32
CA VAL A 60 -4.42 -7.67 -4.12
C VAL A 60 -3.81 -7.28 -5.44
N TYR A 61 -3.28 -8.25 -6.21
CA TYR A 61 -2.68 -8.00 -7.52
C TYR A 61 -3.72 -7.48 -8.52
N GLU A 62 -4.93 -8.04 -8.53
CA GLU A 62 -6.04 -7.57 -9.35
C GLU A 62 -6.40 -6.11 -9.03
N THR A 63 -6.45 -5.75 -7.75
CA THR A 63 -6.78 -4.38 -7.33
C THR A 63 -5.73 -3.39 -7.81
N ILE A 64 -4.43 -3.67 -7.61
CA ILE A 64 -3.39 -2.74 -8.07
C ILE A 64 -3.22 -2.75 -9.60
N SER A 65 -3.70 -3.78 -10.30
CA SER A 65 -3.67 -3.84 -11.78
C SER A 65 -4.52 -2.77 -12.46
N ALA A 66 -5.39 -2.09 -11.70
CA ALA A 66 -6.05 -0.86 -12.13
C ALA A 66 -5.07 0.27 -12.51
N TYR A 67 -3.79 0.16 -12.10
CA TYR A 67 -2.70 1.09 -12.42
C TYR A 67 -1.66 0.42 -13.34
N PRO A 68 -1.97 0.14 -14.62
CA PRO A 68 -1.16 -0.72 -15.48
C PRO A 68 0.22 -0.15 -15.85
N HIS A 69 0.42 1.16 -15.68
CA HIS A 69 1.69 1.83 -15.96
C HIS A 69 2.57 2.00 -14.71
N ALA A 70 2.09 1.60 -13.54
CA ALA A 70 2.82 1.78 -12.32
C ALA A 70 4.01 0.81 -12.20
N GLU A 71 5.17 1.32 -11.78
CA GLU A 71 6.29 0.45 -11.40
C GLU A 71 6.09 -0.06 -9.97
N VAL A 72 6.20 -1.38 -9.77
CA VAL A 72 6.07 -1.99 -8.44
C VAL A 72 7.44 -2.28 -7.87
N CYS A 73 7.77 -1.65 -6.74
CA CYS A 73 8.93 -2.02 -5.94
C CYS A 73 8.48 -2.91 -4.78
N VAL A 74 9.07 -4.09 -4.67
CA VAL A 74 8.83 -5.01 -3.55
C VAL A 74 10.03 -4.97 -2.61
N ILE A 75 9.81 -4.63 -1.35
CA ILE A 75 10.85 -4.59 -0.33
C ILE A 75 10.56 -5.61 0.76
N TYR A 76 11.49 -6.55 0.97
CA TYR A 76 11.51 -7.38 2.16
C TYR A 76 12.46 -6.79 3.20
N THR A 77 11.99 -6.57 4.43
CA THR A 77 12.80 -5.96 5.50
C THR A 77 13.09 -6.94 6.62
N ILE A 78 14.38 -7.20 6.84
CA ILE A 78 14.89 -7.93 8.00
C ILE A 78 15.13 -6.94 9.14
N ASP A 79 14.59 -7.26 10.31
CA ASP A 79 14.66 -6.41 11.49
C ASP A 79 16.05 -6.44 12.14
N GLU A 80 16.82 -5.37 11.97
CA GLU A 80 18.14 -5.27 12.62
C GLU A 80 18.03 -5.03 14.13
N THR A 81 16.90 -4.52 14.63
CA THR A 81 16.69 -4.40 16.08
C THR A 81 16.61 -5.78 16.72
N VAL A 82 15.91 -6.72 16.08
CA VAL A 82 15.86 -8.13 16.53
C VAL A 82 17.25 -8.77 16.45
N ALA A 83 17.97 -8.59 15.34
CA ALA A 83 19.33 -9.13 15.21
C ALA A 83 20.29 -8.60 16.30
N ARG A 84 20.22 -7.30 16.63
CA ARG A 84 21.00 -6.71 17.74
C ARG A 84 20.62 -7.28 19.10
N LEU A 85 19.33 -7.50 19.37
CA LEU A 85 18.87 -8.10 20.62
C LEU A 85 19.36 -9.55 20.78
N ILE A 86 19.33 -10.33 19.70
CA ILE A 86 19.88 -11.69 19.68
C ILE A 86 21.39 -11.65 19.94
N SER A 87 22.12 -10.76 19.26
CA SER A 87 23.58 -10.62 19.47
C SER A 87 23.92 -10.29 20.92
N ALA A 88 23.19 -9.35 21.53
CA ALA A 88 23.41 -8.95 22.93
C ALA A 88 23.05 -10.06 23.94
N THR A 89 22.14 -10.98 23.59
CA THR A 89 21.60 -11.99 24.52
C THR A 89 22.28 -13.36 24.35
N LEU A 90 22.52 -13.77 23.11
CA LEU A 90 22.96 -15.11 22.72
C LEU A 90 24.29 -15.11 21.96
N GLY A 91 24.81 -13.93 21.58
CA GLY A 91 26.08 -13.75 20.88
C GLY A 91 25.93 -13.57 19.37
N GLU A 92 27.02 -13.08 18.75
CA GLU A 92 27.02 -12.69 17.33
C GLU A 92 26.79 -13.86 16.36
N GLU A 93 27.17 -15.09 16.75
CA GLU A 93 26.94 -16.27 15.92
C GLU A 93 25.44 -16.56 15.73
N GLU A 94 24.65 -16.47 16.81
CA GLU A 94 23.20 -16.68 16.75
C GLU A 94 22.50 -15.54 15.99
N ALA A 95 22.96 -14.30 16.14
CA ALA A 95 22.47 -13.19 15.34
C ALA A 95 22.76 -13.38 13.84
N ARG A 96 23.92 -13.96 13.50
CA ARG A 96 24.28 -14.29 12.12
C ARG A 96 23.35 -15.37 11.55
N LYS A 97 23.12 -16.45 12.30
CA LYS A 97 22.17 -17.52 11.91
C LYS A 97 20.77 -16.96 11.67
N PHE A 98 20.30 -16.08 12.56
CA PHE A 98 19.02 -15.38 12.37
C PHE A 98 18.98 -14.60 11.04
N ARG A 99 20.00 -13.77 10.76
CA ARG A 99 20.06 -13.00 9.50
C ARG A 99 20.10 -13.90 8.26
N GLU A 100 20.76 -15.04 8.33
CA GLU A 100 20.85 -16.00 7.22
C GLU A 100 19.49 -16.66 6.94
N VAL A 101 18.80 -17.12 7.99
CA VAL A 101 17.47 -17.72 7.88
C VAL A 101 16.45 -16.71 7.33
N GLU A 102 16.42 -15.50 7.88
CA GLU A 102 15.52 -14.44 7.41
C GLU A 102 15.83 -14.03 5.97
N ARG A 103 17.11 -14.04 5.56
CA ARG A 103 17.50 -13.74 4.18
C ARG A 103 16.97 -14.80 3.22
N GLU A 104 17.15 -16.08 3.54
CA GLU A 104 16.66 -17.17 2.68
C GLU A 104 15.13 -17.11 2.54
N GLN A 105 14.41 -16.92 3.64
CA GLN A 105 12.96 -16.77 3.63
C GLN A 105 12.51 -15.55 2.83
N GLY A 106 13.16 -14.40 3.04
CA GLY A 106 12.86 -13.16 2.33
C GLY A 106 13.11 -13.27 0.83
N GLU A 107 14.23 -13.86 0.41
CA GLU A 107 14.53 -14.07 -1.01
C GLU A 107 13.53 -15.02 -1.69
N LYS A 108 13.08 -16.07 -0.99
CA LYS A 108 12.04 -16.97 -1.50
C LYS A 108 10.73 -16.22 -1.71
N LEU A 109 10.25 -15.50 -0.69
CA LEU A 109 8.99 -14.76 -0.78
C LEU A 109 9.06 -13.66 -1.85
N LEU A 110 10.17 -12.92 -1.94
CA LEU A 110 10.38 -11.91 -2.98
C LEU A 110 10.26 -12.50 -4.38
N LYS A 111 10.87 -13.66 -4.64
CA LYS A 111 10.77 -14.33 -5.95
C LYS A 111 9.34 -14.74 -6.28
N GLU A 112 8.61 -15.28 -5.30
CA GLU A 112 7.22 -15.70 -5.49
C GLU A 112 6.29 -14.52 -5.78
N VAL A 113 6.45 -13.41 -5.04
CA VAL A 113 5.65 -12.19 -5.24
C VAL A 113 6.03 -11.50 -6.55
N GLU A 114 7.32 -11.43 -6.87
CA GLU A 114 7.80 -10.87 -8.14
C GLU A 114 7.27 -11.65 -9.34
N ALA A 115 7.26 -12.97 -9.28
CA ALA A 115 6.68 -13.81 -10.32
C ALA A 115 5.18 -13.52 -10.49
N SER A 116 4.42 -13.51 -9.39
CA SER A 116 2.99 -13.21 -9.43
C SER A 116 2.72 -11.81 -10.00
N LEU A 117 3.43 -10.76 -9.57
CA LEU A 117 3.26 -9.41 -10.13
C LEU A 117 3.58 -9.33 -11.62
N LYS A 118 4.61 -10.05 -12.10
CA LYS A 118 4.95 -10.10 -13.53
C LYS A 118 3.87 -10.78 -14.37
N GLU A 119 3.16 -11.77 -13.83
CA GLU A 119 2.01 -12.40 -14.50
C GLU A 119 0.87 -11.40 -14.74
N PHE A 120 0.74 -10.38 -13.88
CA PHE A 120 -0.20 -9.28 -14.05
C PHE A 120 0.33 -8.13 -14.94
N GLY A 121 1.52 -8.29 -15.53
CA GLY A 121 2.09 -7.35 -16.49
C GLY A 121 2.89 -6.19 -15.89
N PHE A 122 3.17 -6.20 -14.58
CA PHE A 122 3.93 -5.13 -13.94
C PHE A 122 5.42 -5.17 -14.26
N VAL A 123 6.04 -3.98 -14.29
CA VAL A 123 7.50 -3.84 -14.15
C VAL A 123 7.82 -3.88 -12.66
N VAL A 124 8.58 -4.90 -12.25
CA VAL A 124 8.85 -5.18 -10.83
C VAL A 124 10.32 -5.03 -10.49
N LYS A 125 10.62 -4.36 -9.37
CA LYS A 125 11.96 -4.34 -8.74
C LYS A 125 11.87 -4.88 -7.32
N SER A 126 12.55 -5.99 -7.04
CA SER A 126 12.62 -6.58 -5.71
C SER A 126 13.92 -6.20 -4.99
N ARG A 127 13.85 -5.96 -3.68
CA ARG A 127 15.01 -5.68 -2.82
C ARG A 127 14.84 -6.29 -1.44
N LEU A 128 15.92 -6.83 -0.91
CA LEU A 128 16.01 -7.22 0.50
C LEU A 128 16.83 -6.17 1.26
N LEU A 129 16.30 -5.68 2.37
CA LEU A 129 16.92 -4.65 3.20
C LEU A 129 17.04 -5.09 4.66
N PHE A 130 18.06 -4.56 5.32
CA PHE A 130 18.26 -4.65 6.76
C PHE A 130 17.95 -3.28 7.37
N GLY A 131 17.12 -3.21 8.41
CA GLY A 131 16.80 -1.93 9.05
C GLY A 131 15.62 -1.98 10.00
N ASP A 132 15.17 -0.79 10.41
CA ASP A 132 13.90 -0.63 11.10
C ASP A 132 12.76 -0.65 10.07
N LYS A 133 11.79 -1.54 10.29
CA LYS A 133 10.70 -1.78 9.36
C LYS A 133 9.83 -0.55 9.13
N GLY A 134 9.50 0.20 10.18
CA GLY A 134 8.68 1.41 10.06
C GLY A 134 9.42 2.50 9.29
N GLU A 135 10.67 2.74 9.65
CA GLU A 135 11.50 3.75 9.01
C GLU A 135 11.81 3.42 7.54
N VAL A 136 11.90 2.14 7.18
CA VAL A 136 12.05 1.73 5.77
C VAL A 136 10.86 2.18 4.94
N VAL A 137 9.64 2.14 5.49
CA VAL A 137 8.43 2.57 4.77
C VAL A 137 8.30 4.10 4.80
N ILE A 138 8.34 4.71 5.98
CA ILE A 138 8.07 6.14 6.18
C ILE A 138 9.08 7.01 5.39
N ASN A 139 10.38 6.67 5.42
CA ASN A 139 11.40 7.45 4.70
C ASN A 139 11.36 7.27 3.16
N ARG A 140 10.36 6.57 2.63
CA ARG A 140 10.15 6.37 1.19
C ARG A 140 8.85 7.00 0.69
N GLU A 141 8.11 7.70 1.54
CA GLU A 141 6.86 8.36 1.20
C GLU A 141 6.92 9.18 -0.09
N ASP A 142 7.92 10.05 -0.22
CA ASP A 142 8.07 10.94 -1.39
C ASP A 142 8.40 10.21 -2.70
N LYS A 143 8.72 8.91 -2.64
CA LYS A 143 9.18 8.13 -3.80
C LYS A 143 8.10 7.26 -4.42
N TYR A 144 7.00 7.04 -3.70
CA TYR A 144 5.95 6.13 -4.12
C TYR A 144 4.57 6.77 -3.97
N ASP A 145 3.70 6.48 -4.92
CA ASP A 145 2.35 7.05 -4.96
C ASP A 145 1.34 6.20 -4.18
N LEU A 146 1.61 4.90 -4.06
CA LEU A 146 0.76 3.94 -3.33
C LEU A 146 1.61 2.97 -2.53
N PHE A 147 1.18 2.70 -1.30
CA PHE A 147 1.80 1.71 -0.42
C PHE A 147 0.89 0.50 -0.27
N VAL A 148 1.44 -0.70 -0.40
CA VAL A 148 0.72 -1.97 -0.20
C VAL A 148 1.36 -2.69 0.97
N VAL A 149 0.59 -2.83 2.05
CA VAL A 149 1.11 -3.27 3.36
C VAL A 149 0.24 -4.38 3.91
N SER A 150 0.84 -5.51 4.29
CA SER A 150 0.10 -6.54 5.02
C SER A 150 -0.35 -6.01 6.39
N ARG A 151 -1.56 -6.33 6.83
CA ARG A 151 -2.05 -6.06 8.18
C ARG A 151 -1.15 -6.64 9.28
N LYS A 152 -0.37 -7.67 8.96
CA LYS A 152 0.58 -8.34 9.87
C LYS A 152 2.01 -7.80 9.76
N TYR A 153 2.27 -6.80 8.92
CA TYR A 153 3.62 -6.26 8.77
C TYR A 153 4.16 -5.74 10.11
N GLY A 154 5.38 -6.13 10.46
CA GLY A 154 6.03 -5.77 11.72
C GLY A 154 5.69 -6.64 12.92
N GLY A 155 4.64 -7.47 12.88
CA GLY A 155 4.28 -8.32 14.00
C GLY A 155 2.96 -9.06 13.85
N GLU A 156 2.80 -10.15 14.61
CA GLU A 156 1.55 -10.91 14.62
C GLU A 156 0.36 -10.07 15.08
N THR A 157 -0.78 -10.29 14.41
CA THR A 157 -2.06 -9.75 14.83
C THR A 157 -2.66 -10.58 15.95
N SER A 158 -3.35 -9.94 16.90
CA SER A 158 -4.05 -10.63 17.98
C SER A 158 -5.54 -10.73 17.67
N LYS A 159 -6.28 -11.55 18.42
CA LYS A 159 -7.76 -11.59 18.34
C LYS A 159 -8.41 -10.23 18.61
N THR A 160 -7.73 -9.35 19.31
CA THR A 160 -8.23 -8.03 19.72
C THR A 160 -7.75 -6.89 18.82
N SER A 161 -6.73 -7.10 17.98
CA SER A 161 -6.30 -6.13 16.96
C SER A 161 -5.97 -6.87 15.66
N PRO A 162 -6.83 -6.74 14.62
CA PRO A 162 -6.62 -7.38 13.33
C PRO A 162 -5.51 -6.71 12.51
N VAL A 163 -4.91 -5.63 13.02
CA VAL A 163 -3.83 -4.87 12.38
C VAL A 163 -2.67 -4.70 13.37
N SER A 164 -1.46 -4.91 12.88
CA SER A 164 -0.21 -4.71 13.62
C SER A 164 -0.07 -3.23 14.04
N PRO A 165 0.40 -2.94 15.27
CA PRO A 165 0.67 -1.57 15.71
C PRO A 165 1.65 -0.83 14.79
N LEU A 166 2.59 -1.54 14.14
CA LEU A 166 3.51 -0.92 13.19
C LEU A 166 2.78 -0.40 11.95
N VAL A 167 1.81 -1.15 11.44
CA VAL A 167 0.99 -0.73 10.31
C VAL A 167 0.17 0.50 10.69
N ILE A 168 -0.39 0.54 11.90
CA ILE A 168 -1.08 1.73 12.41
C ILE A 168 -0.13 2.94 12.45
N LYS A 169 1.11 2.76 12.95
CA LYS A 169 2.14 3.82 12.92
C LYS A 169 2.38 4.31 11.49
N ILE A 170 2.57 3.40 10.53
CA ILE A 170 2.80 3.75 9.12
C ILE A 170 1.64 4.57 8.57
N VAL A 171 0.40 4.11 8.76
CA VAL A 171 -0.82 4.80 8.31
C VAL A 171 -0.97 6.20 8.91
N GLN A 172 -0.49 6.42 10.14
CA GLN A 172 -0.52 7.72 10.79
C GLN A 172 0.54 8.70 10.28
N HIS A 173 1.61 8.23 9.65
CA HIS A 173 2.75 9.06 9.25
C HIS A 173 2.89 9.23 7.74
N VAL A 174 2.30 8.34 6.94
CA VAL A 174 2.33 8.39 5.48
C VAL A 174 1.03 9.02 4.99
N GLU A 175 1.13 10.17 4.34
CA GLU A 175 0.05 10.92 3.68
C GLU A 175 -0.36 10.30 2.35
N LYS A 176 0.51 9.49 1.74
CA LYS A 176 0.22 8.75 0.49
C LYS A 176 -0.84 7.67 0.71
N PRO A 177 -1.65 7.35 -0.32
CA PRO A 177 -2.57 6.22 -0.28
C PRO A 177 -1.92 4.92 0.20
N ILE A 178 -2.62 4.19 1.07
CA ILE A 178 -2.20 2.90 1.59
C ILE A 178 -3.32 1.87 1.37
N MET A 179 -2.97 0.78 0.68
CA MET A 179 -3.78 -0.42 0.59
C MET A 179 -3.29 -1.44 1.64
N MET A 180 -4.16 -1.76 2.60
CA MET A 180 -3.90 -2.82 3.57
C MET A 180 -4.54 -4.14 3.10
N TYR A 181 -3.82 -5.26 3.29
CA TYR A 181 -4.34 -6.60 2.98
C TYR A 181 -4.13 -7.60 4.12
#